data_AF-A0A3F3AGH7-F1
#
_entry.id   AF-A0A3F3AGH7-F1
#
_cell.length_a   1.000
_cell.length_b   1.000
_cell.length_c   1.000
_cell.angle_alpha   90.00
_cell.angle_beta   90.00
_cell.angle_gamma   90.00
#
_symmetry.space_group_name_H-M   'P 1'
#
loop_
_entity.id
_entity.type
_entity.pdbx_description
1 polymer ?
#
loop_
_entity_poly.entity_id
_entity_poly.type
_entity_poly.pdbx_seq_one_letter_code
_entity_poly.pdbx_strand_id
1 'polypeptide(L)'
;MDLEQVKKFLRVDFSEDDTYITLLIDVAKEYIVDAVGKYDETSARYKLLLFNIVSTLYENRQYTIDRSNEKVAYTLKSIILQLQL
;
A
#
# COMPACT_ATOMS: atom_id res chain seq x y z
N MET A 1 4.93 -4.05 11.14
CA MET A 1 3.56 -4.07 10.57
C MET A 1 3.33 -5.49 10.14
N ASP A 2 2.33 -6.14 10.73
CA ASP A 2 2.11 -7.57 10.56
C ASP A 2 1.03 -7.85 9.49
N LEU A 3 1.21 -8.96 8.76
CA LEU A 3 0.32 -9.36 7.67
C LEU A 3 -1.13 -9.53 8.15
N GLU A 4 -1.33 -10.16 9.31
CA GLU A 4 -2.66 -10.39 9.87
C GLU A 4 -3.39 -9.08 10.21
N GLN A 5 -2.66 -8.05 10.66
CA GLN A 5 -3.24 -6.74 10.92
C GLN A 5 -3.75 -6.07 9.65
N VAL A 6 -2.99 -6.22 8.56
CA VAL A 6 -3.35 -5.68 7.25
C VAL A 6 -4.50 -6.46 6.64
N LYS A 7 -4.49 -7.80 6.69
CA LYS A 7 -5.61 -8.65 6.27
C LYS A 7 -6.90 -8.31 7.00
N LYS A 8 -6.82 -8.11 8.32
CA LYS A 8 -7.96 -7.67 9.13
C LYS A 8 -8.50 -6.31 8.70
N PHE A 9 -7.62 -5.38 8.32
CA PHE A 9 -8.02 -4.07 7.78
C PHE A 9 -8.71 -4.21 6.41
N LEU A 10 -8.15 -5.03 5.52
CA LEU A 10 -8.69 -5.31 4.18
C LEU A 10 -9.94 -6.22 4.19
N ARG A 11 -10.26 -6.82 5.34
CA ARG A 11 -11.32 -7.85 5.50
C ARG A 11 -11.09 -9.09 4.63
N VAL A 12 -9.83 -9.52 4.54
CA VAL A 12 -9.40 -10.75 3.84
C VAL A 12 -9.21 -11.86 4.87
N ASP A 13 -9.91 -12.97 4.70
CA ASP A 13 -9.92 -14.13 5.61
C ASP A 13 -9.29 -15.40 5.02
N PHE A 14 -8.90 -15.36 3.75
CA PHE A 14 -8.20 -16.43 3.05
C PHE A 14 -6.69 -16.15 2.94
N SER A 15 -5.90 -17.17 2.59
CA SER A 15 -4.43 -17.10 2.52
C SER A 15 -3.87 -16.98 1.10
N GLU A 16 -4.71 -17.11 0.07
CA GLU A 16 -4.28 -17.09 -1.34
C GLU A 16 -3.60 -15.77 -1.73
N ASP A 17 -3.98 -14.67 -1.08
CA ASP A 17 -3.43 -13.34 -1.32
C ASP A 17 -2.30 -12.95 -0.36
N ASP A 18 -1.89 -13.81 0.58
CA ASP A 18 -0.89 -13.49 1.61
C ASP A 18 0.42 -12.98 1.00
N THR A 19 0.89 -13.63 -0.07
CA THR A 19 2.11 -13.24 -0.78
C THR A 19 1.95 -11.87 -1.45
N TYR A 20 0.77 -11.60 -2.03
CA TYR A 20 0.50 -10.34 -2.70
C TYR A 20 0.35 -9.19 -1.68
N ILE A 21 -0.39 -9.41 -0.59
CA ILE A 21 -0.55 -8.42 0.48
C ILE A 21 0.80 -8.11 1.13
N THR A 22 1.66 -9.12 1.31
CA THR A 22 3.03 -8.92 1.81
C THR A 22 3.84 -8.01 0.90
N LEU A 23 3.79 -8.25 -0.42
CA LEU A 23 4.42 -7.35 -1.40
C LEU A 23 3.89 -5.91 -1.30
N LEU A 24 2.57 -5.73 -1.17
CA LEU A 24 1.98 -4.40 -1.04
C LEU A 24 2.41 -3.69 0.24
N ILE A 25 2.59 -4.42 1.35
CA ILE A 25 3.12 -3.88 2.61
C ILE A 25 4.54 -3.35 2.39
N ASP A 26 5.39 -4.11 1.71
CA ASP A 26 6.78 -3.71 1.45
C ASP A 26 6.82 -2.48 0.53
N VAL A 27 6.07 -2.49 -0.57
CA VAL A 27 5.92 -1.32 -1.47
C VAL A 27 5.45 -0.08 -0.70
N ALA A 28 4.47 -0.23 0.20
CA ALA A 28 3.98 0.89 1.00
C ALA A 28 5.04 1.41 1.99
N LYS A 29 5.86 0.53 2.59
CA LYS A 29 6.95 0.95 3.48
C LYS A 29 8.02 1.71 2.70
N GLU A 30 8.48 1.17 1.57
CA GLU A 30 9.46 1.81 0.70
C GLU A 30 8.97 3.18 0.24
N TYR A 31 7.73 3.27 -0.27
CA TYR A 31 7.13 4.54 -0.69
C TYR A 31 7.10 5.59 0.43
N ILE A 32 6.80 5.18 1.67
CA ILE A 32 6.80 6.11 2.80
C ILE A 32 8.23 6.54 3.14
N VAL A 33 9.20 5.61 3.16
CA VAL A 33 10.62 5.92 3.40
C VAL A 33 11.12 6.90 2.34
N ASP A 34 10.81 6.69 1.07
CA ASP A 34 11.24 7.57 -0.02
C ASP A 34 10.57 8.95 0.05
N ALA A 35 9.31 9.01 0.50
CA ALA A 35 8.57 10.27 0.63
C ALA A 35 8.99 11.13 1.84
N VAL A 36 9.28 10.50 2.98
CA VAL A 36 9.51 11.24 4.26
C VAL A 36 10.83 10.90 4.97
N GLY A 37 11.68 10.08 4.35
CA GLY A 37 13.02 9.71 4.81
C GLY A 37 13.08 8.62 5.89
N LYS A 38 11.95 8.16 6.43
CA LYS A 38 11.89 7.08 7.42
C LYS A 38 10.49 6.49 7.56
N TYR A 39 10.43 5.27 8.08
CA TYR A 39 9.18 4.63 8.51
C TYR A 39 9.29 4.22 9.98
N ASP A 40 8.31 4.63 10.79
CA ASP A 40 8.25 4.31 12.22
C ASP A 40 7.00 3.47 12.53
N GLU A 41 7.21 2.18 12.77
CA GLU A 41 6.14 1.22 13.06
C GLU A 41 5.43 1.46 14.40
N THR A 42 5.97 2.30 15.29
CA THR A 42 5.31 2.61 16.57
C THR A 42 4.26 3.72 16.43
N SER A 43 4.42 4.57 15.41
CA SER A 43 3.57 5.75 15.23
C SER A 43 2.30 5.42 14.45
N ALA A 44 1.16 5.77 15.05
CA ALA A 44 -0.16 5.55 14.47
C ALA A 44 -0.36 6.24 13.10
N ARG A 45 0.33 7.35 12.84
CA ARG A 45 0.27 8.07 11.56
C ARG A 45 0.87 7.24 10.42
N TYR A 46 2.02 6.63 10.67
CA TYR A 46 2.69 5.74 9.73
C TYR A 46 1.87 4.47 9.47
N LYS A 47 1.24 3.92 10.52
CA LYS A 47 0.33 2.78 10.38
C LYS A 47 -0.88 3.11 9.49
N LEU A 48 -1.54 4.24 9.76
CA LEU A 48 -2.69 4.68 8.98
C LEU A 48 -2.32 4.90 7.52
N LEU A 49 -1.18 5.53 7.25
CA LEU A 49 -0.71 5.77 5.89
C LEU A 49 -0.44 4.45 5.15
N LEU A 50 0.25 3.51 5.79
CA LEU A 50 0.50 2.19 5.22
C LEU A 50 -0.81 1.47 4.89
N PHE A 51 -1.77 1.44 5.82
CA PHE A 51 -3.08 0.80 5.56
C PHE A 51 -3.80 1.41 4.37
N ASN A 52 -3.81 2.73 4.23
CA ASN A 52 -4.47 3.39 3.11
C ASN A 52 -3.81 3.07 1.77
N ILE A 53 -2.47 3.05 1.71
CA ILE A 53 -1.73 2.70 0.50
C ILE A 53 -2.02 1.25 0.11
N VAL A 54 -1.89 0.32 1.05
CA VAL A 54 -2.15 -1.10 0.80
C VAL A 54 -3.59 -1.34 0.35
N SER A 55 -4.58 -0.73 1.01
CA SER A 55 -6.00 -0.82 0.60
C SER A 55 -6.19 -0.31 -0.82
N THR A 56 -5.60 0.84 -1.13
CA THR A 56 -5.70 1.45 -2.47
C THR A 56 -5.13 0.52 -3.54
N LEU A 57 -3.96 -0.08 -3.30
CA LEU A 57 -3.32 -0.98 -4.26
C LEU A 57 -4.05 -2.32 -4.37
N TYR A 58 -4.56 -2.86 -3.25
CA TYR A 58 -5.24 -4.14 -3.20
C TYR A 58 -6.63 -4.08 -3.86
N GLU A 59 -7.44 -3.06 -3.53
CA GLU A 59 -8.79 -2.89 -4.08
C GLU A 59 -8.79 -2.65 -5.60
N ASN A 60 -7.74 -2.03 -6.13
CA ASN A 60 -7.61 -1.71 -7.55
C ASN A 60 -6.72 -2.71 -8.31
N ARG A 61 -6.53 -3.93 -7.77
CA ARG A 61 -5.75 -5.01 -8.40
C ARG A 61 -6.31 -5.43 -9.76
N GLN A 62 -7.63 -5.37 -9.94
CA GLN A 62 -8.27 -5.53 -11.24
C GLN A 62 -8.36 -4.16 -11.91
N TYR A 63 -7.64 -3.97 -13.01
CA TYR A 63 -7.74 -2.80 -13.91
C TYR A 63 -9.13 -2.73 -14.57
N THR A 64 -10.20 -2.62 -13.79
CA THR A 64 -11.50 -2.26 -14.32
C THR A 64 -11.43 -0.76 -14.59
N ILE A 65 -11.51 -0.41 -15.88
CA ILE A 65 -11.51 0.97 -16.37
C ILE A 65 -12.82 1.62 -15.91
N ASP A 66 -12.86 2.03 -14.65
CA ASP A 66 -13.84 2.98 -14.14
C ASP A 66 -13.11 4.14 -13.49
N ARG A 67 -13.78 5.28 -13.34
CA ARG A 67 -13.21 6.59 -12.95
C ARG A 67 -12.49 6.60 -11.59
N SER A 68 -12.47 5.50 -10.84
CA SER A 68 -11.73 5.31 -9.59
C SER A 68 -10.20 5.21 -9.75
N ASN A 69 -9.69 5.04 -10.97
CA ASN A 69 -8.27 4.80 -11.25
C ASN A 69 -7.34 6.02 -11.09
N GLU A 70 -7.85 7.24 -10.95
CA GLU A 70 -7.01 8.45 -10.87
C GLU A 70 -6.12 8.47 -9.62
N LYS A 71 -6.63 8.00 -8.47
CA LYS A 71 -5.85 7.97 -7.22
C LYS A 71 -4.71 6.96 -7.28
N VAL A 72 -4.96 5.78 -7.86
CA VAL A 72 -3.94 4.74 -8.06
C VAL A 72 -2.90 5.24 -9.05
N ALA A 73 -3.33 5.82 -10.19
CA ALA A 73 -2.43 6.41 -11.17
C ALA A 73 -1.54 7.50 -10.57
N TYR A 74 -2.08 8.35 -9.69
CA TYR A 74 -1.31 9.35 -8.96
C TYR A 74 -0.27 8.70 -8.03
N THR A 75 -0.68 7.72 -7.21
CA THR A 75 0.24 7.00 -6.32
C THR A 75 1.34 6.30 -7.10
N LEU A 76 1.01 5.60 -8.20
CA LEU A 76 1.98 4.93 -9.07
C LEU A 76 2.94 5.93 -9.73
N LYS A 77 2.45 7.06 -10.24
CA LYS A 77 3.28 8.12 -10.81
C LYS A 77 4.23 8.71 -9.78
N SER A 78 3.76 8.89 -8.55
CA SER A 78 4.57 9.36 -7.42
C SER A 78 5.67 8.34 -7.06
N ILE A 79 5.33 7.05 -6.99
CA ILE A 79 6.30 5.95 -6.79
C ILE A 79 7.37 5.97 -7.89
N ILE A 80 6.97 6.06 -9.17
CA ILE A 80 7.91 6.10 -10.30
C ILE A 80 8.87 7.30 -10.18
N LEU A 81 8.37 8.47 -9.80
CA LEU A 81 9.20 9.66 -9.63
C LEU A 81 10.23 9.50 -8.51
N GLN A 82 9.84 8.86 -7.40
CA GLN A 82 10.75 8.59 -6.28
C GLN A 82 11.86 7.60 -6.67
N LEU A 83 11.53 6.55 -7.42
CA LEU A 83 12.50 5.56 -7.90
C LEU A 83 13.50 6.11 -8.93
N GLN A 84 13.22 7.28 -9.53
CA GLN A 84 14.10 7.94 -10.50
C GLN A 84 15.11 8.91 -9.86
N LEU A 85 14.97 9.20 -8.57
CA LEU A 85 15.87 10.04 -7.78
C LEU A 85 17.07 9.23 -7.25
#